data_AF-A0A7W6ETN2-F1
#
_entry.id   AF-A0A7W6ETN2-F1
#
_cell.length_a   1.000
_cell.length_b   1.000
_cell.length_c   1.000
_cell.angle_alpha   90.00
_cell.angle_beta   90.00
_cell.angle_gamma   90.00
#
_symmetry.space_group_name_H-M   'P 1'
#
loop_
_entity.id
_entity.type
_entity.pdbx_description
1 polymer ?
#
loop_
_entity_poly.entity_id
_entity_poly.type
_entity_poly.pdbx_seq_one_letter_code
_entity_poly.pdbx_strand_id
1 'polypeptide(L)'
;MIVDKQLEIFVASIKHWINQNYPVRQSIADVDMIYYPDDHWQEIYTYIGSIFDSGLQNRPLQDLKNVLYLIARNYRVARLLSWHEPSTISKVGNLSKSDFLLLAQTVQNLNHEDFNDAYRQIIVLLQKYPSNEFLEFIPSFMDKAFQISSNNYIKNKALKHFIEISHPNCPKMIQESWKAADEWLKDDILTDMIFIRDPSIVEYCIESAQSTNLKAYETHKKAKLENLREHLSSLKMTQVITTKKYEVKGFTTETLEEFSKRYFGFGKELFQKIEKEMPDVYQYMTLAYDPSDELCYASAFYDDGYRKFEIMLDNEVEQIVFKPEFAQWHAQYGDWSESDNAINSVIALLKCQLHILNKNE
;
A
#
# COMPACT_ATOMS: atom_id res chain seq x y z
N MET A 1 -6.40 -6.43 -36.09
CA MET A 1 -5.42 -7.26 -35.37
C MET A 1 -6.04 -8.64 -35.17
N ILE A 2 -5.27 -9.70 -35.38
CA ILE A 2 -5.74 -11.09 -35.28
C ILE A 2 -5.56 -11.55 -33.84
N VAL A 3 -6.56 -12.21 -33.26
CA VAL A 3 -6.52 -12.77 -31.91
C VAL A 3 -5.53 -13.93 -31.87
N ASP A 4 -4.76 -14.02 -30.79
CA ASP A 4 -3.77 -15.07 -30.58
C ASP A 4 -4.47 -16.41 -30.26
N LYS A 5 -4.51 -17.31 -31.25
CA LYS A 5 -5.16 -18.62 -31.13
C LYS A 5 -4.56 -19.49 -30.03
N GLN A 6 -3.27 -19.35 -29.72
CA GLN A 6 -2.64 -20.17 -28.70
C GLN A 6 -3.16 -19.80 -27.30
N LEU A 7 -3.37 -18.49 -27.04
CA LEU A 7 -4.01 -18.03 -25.81
C LEU A 7 -5.44 -18.58 -25.68
N GLU A 8 -6.21 -18.59 -26.76
CA GLU A 8 -7.57 -19.16 -26.77
C GLU A 8 -7.55 -20.66 -26.44
N ILE A 9 -6.60 -21.41 -27.01
CA ILE A 9 -6.42 -22.84 -26.74
C ILE A 9 -6.11 -23.07 -25.25
N PHE A 10 -5.17 -22.34 -24.67
CA PHE A 10 -4.85 -22.49 -23.24
C PHE A 10 -6.04 -22.18 -22.34
N VAL A 11 -6.77 -21.09 -22.60
CA VAL A 11 -7.97 -20.74 -21.84
C VAL A 11 -9.05 -21.82 -21.99
N ALA A 12 -9.29 -22.31 -23.20
CA ALA A 12 -10.27 -23.37 -23.47
C ALA A 12 -9.90 -24.68 -22.76
N SER A 13 -8.62 -25.06 -22.78
CA SER A 13 -8.12 -26.26 -22.11
C SER A 13 -8.27 -26.20 -20.60
N ILE A 14 -7.97 -25.04 -19.98
CA ILE A 14 -8.17 -24.86 -18.54
C ILE A 14 -9.67 -24.90 -18.20
N LYS A 15 -10.52 -24.21 -18.97
CA LYS A 15 -11.98 -24.26 -18.76
C LYS A 15 -12.52 -25.69 -18.87
N HIS A 16 -12.06 -26.44 -19.87
CA HIS A 16 -12.43 -27.84 -20.04
C HIS A 16 -11.98 -28.69 -18.85
N TRP A 17 -10.73 -28.53 -18.40
CA TRP A 17 -10.19 -29.23 -17.24
C TRP A 17 -10.98 -28.93 -15.96
N ILE A 18 -11.30 -27.66 -15.71
CA ILE A 18 -12.10 -27.25 -14.55
C ILE A 18 -13.47 -27.95 -14.58
N ASN A 19 -14.15 -27.92 -15.73
CA ASN A 19 -15.47 -28.53 -15.89
C ASN A 19 -15.45 -30.04 -15.66
N GLN A 20 -14.36 -30.72 -15.99
CA GLN A 20 -14.20 -32.16 -15.77
C GLN A 20 -13.86 -32.52 -14.31
N ASN A 21 -13.04 -31.70 -13.65
CA ASN A 21 -12.45 -32.05 -12.35
C ASN A 21 -13.13 -31.37 -11.15
N TYR A 22 -13.94 -30.33 -11.38
CA TYR A 22 -14.64 -29.57 -10.33
C TYR A 22 -16.15 -29.44 -10.61
N PRO A 23 -16.87 -30.54 -10.88
CA PRO A 23 -18.26 -30.50 -11.36
C PRO A 23 -19.30 -30.01 -10.34
N VAL A 24 -18.94 -29.88 -9.06
CA VAL A 24 -19.86 -29.53 -7.95
C VAL A 24 -19.80 -28.04 -7.58
N ARG A 25 -18.92 -27.23 -8.17
CA ARG A 25 -18.85 -25.79 -7.85
C ARG A 25 -19.84 -25.00 -8.71
N GLN A 26 -20.54 -24.05 -8.07
CA GLN A 26 -21.55 -23.21 -8.72
C GLN A 26 -20.91 -22.18 -9.66
N SER A 27 -19.63 -21.86 -9.46
CA SER A 27 -18.88 -20.92 -10.29
C SER A 27 -17.40 -21.34 -10.48
N ILE A 28 -16.82 -21.01 -11.64
CA ILE A 28 -15.38 -21.13 -11.92
C ILE A 28 -14.56 -20.28 -10.93
N ALA A 29 -15.12 -19.18 -10.45
CA ALA A 29 -14.47 -18.29 -9.49
C ALA A 29 -14.32 -18.92 -8.09
N ASP A 30 -15.03 -20.02 -7.81
CA ASP A 30 -14.89 -20.71 -6.52
C ASP A 30 -13.63 -21.56 -6.47
N VAL A 31 -12.96 -21.86 -7.60
CA VAL A 31 -11.80 -22.77 -7.63
C VAL A 31 -10.51 -22.03 -7.23
N ASP A 32 -10.22 -22.00 -5.92
CA ASP A 32 -8.99 -21.39 -5.36
C ASP A 32 -7.67 -21.97 -5.91
N MET A 33 -7.68 -23.23 -6.33
CA MET A 33 -6.51 -23.93 -6.88
C MET A 33 -6.92 -24.86 -7.99
N ILE A 34 -6.50 -24.54 -9.21
CA ILE A 34 -6.63 -25.44 -10.34
C ILE A 34 -5.35 -26.28 -10.35
N TYR A 35 -5.50 -27.53 -9.90
CA TYR A 35 -4.46 -28.55 -10.05
C TYR A 35 -4.40 -28.99 -11.52
N TYR A 36 -4.14 -28.04 -12.42
CA TYR A 36 -3.84 -28.33 -13.81
C TYR A 36 -2.46 -28.99 -13.85
N PRO A 37 -2.25 -30.03 -14.67
CA PRO A 37 -0.97 -30.72 -14.75
C PRO A 37 0.21 -29.76 -14.93
N ASP A 38 1.30 -29.98 -14.18
CA ASP A 38 2.46 -29.07 -14.14
C ASP A 38 3.14 -28.93 -15.50
N ASP A 39 3.15 -29.99 -16.30
CA ASP A 39 3.64 -29.99 -17.69
C ASP A 39 2.84 -29.03 -18.58
N HIS A 40 1.51 -29.05 -18.48
CA HIS A 40 0.68 -28.10 -19.22
C HIS A 40 0.87 -26.65 -18.74
N TRP A 41 1.04 -26.45 -17.43
CA TRP A 41 1.37 -25.12 -16.90
C TRP A 41 2.72 -24.62 -17.41
N GLN A 42 3.71 -25.50 -17.56
CA GLN A 42 5.03 -25.12 -18.06
C GLN A 42 4.97 -24.58 -19.51
N GLU A 43 4.12 -25.15 -20.35
CA GLU A 43 3.86 -24.63 -21.70
C GLU A 43 3.24 -23.22 -21.63
N ILE A 44 2.25 -23.02 -20.76
CA ILE A 44 1.62 -21.71 -20.54
C ILE A 44 2.65 -20.69 -20.04
N TYR A 45 3.49 -21.05 -19.07
CA TYR A 45 4.53 -20.17 -18.52
C TYR A 45 5.53 -19.74 -19.59
N THR A 46 5.97 -20.69 -20.42
CA THR A 46 6.91 -20.41 -21.52
C THR A 46 6.29 -19.46 -22.53
N TYR A 47 5.02 -19.70 -22.91
CA TYR A 47 4.33 -18.86 -23.87
C TYR A 47 4.03 -17.46 -23.32
N ILE A 48 3.52 -17.35 -22.10
CA ILE A 48 3.26 -16.07 -21.45
C ILE A 48 4.55 -15.28 -21.23
N GLY A 49 5.65 -15.95 -20.89
CA GLY A 49 6.98 -15.33 -20.82
C GLY A 49 7.35 -14.67 -22.14
N SER A 50 7.21 -15.38 -23.27
CA SER A 50 7.47 -14.82 -24.60
C SER A 50 6.55 -13.66 -24.96
N ILE A 51 5.30 -13.71 -24.51
CA ILE A 51 4.34 -12.61 -24.69
C ILE A 51 4.81 -11.38 -23.93
N PHE A 52 5.21 -11.53 -22.67
CA PHE A 52 5.70 -10.43 -21.85
C PHE A 52 7.00 -9.84 -22.43
N ASP A 53 7.93 -10.68 -22.87
CA ASP A 53 9.15 -10.25 -23.55
C ASP A 53 8.86 -9.44 -24.84
N SER A 54 7.78 -9.79 -25.55
CA SER A 54 7.35 -9.10 -26.78
C SER A 54 6.50 -7.83 -26.53
N GLY A 55 6.00 -7.63 -25.31
CA GLY A 55 5.10 -6.55 -24.92
C GLY A 55 3.60 -6.78 -25.19
N LEU A 56 2.75 -5.97 -24.53
CA LEU A 56 1.28 -6.08 -24.58
C LEU A 56 0.57 -4.90 -25.25
N GLN A 57 1.22 -3.74 -25.41
CA GLN A 57 0.59 -2.48 -25.86
C GLN A 57 -0.23 -2.56 -27.15
N ASN A 58 0.17 -3.42 -28.10
CA ASN A 58 -0.50 -3.56 -29.40
C ASN A 58 -1.34 -4.84 -29.51
N ARG A 59 -1.65 -5.51 -28.39
CA ARG A 59 -2.44 -6.74 -28.42
C ARG A 59 -3.95 -6.43 -28.39
N PRO A 60 -4.78 -7.21 -29.11
CA PRO A 60 -6.23 -7.13 -28.99
C PRO A 60 -6.71 -7.26 -27.54
N LEU A 61 -7.81 -6.59 -27.20
CA LEU A 61 -8.44 -6.72 -25.88
C LEU A 61 -8.73 -8.18 -25.49
N GLN A 62 -9.06 -9.04 -26.45
CA GLN A 62 -9.31 -10.45 -26.19
C GLN A 62 -8.04 -11.18 -25.71
N ASP A 63 -6.86 -10.84 -26.24
CA ASP A 63 -5.59 -11.42 -25.77
C ASP A 63 -5.29 -10.96 -24.34
N LEU A 64 -5.51 -9.67 -24.04
CA LEU A 64 -5.35 -9.15 -22.67
C LEU A 64 -6.29 -9.86 -21.68
N LYS A 65 -7.55 -10.10 -22.08
CA LYS A 65 -8.51 -10.90 -21.29
C LYS A 65 -8.01 -12.33 -21.08
N ASN A 66 -7.47 -12.97 -22.12
CA ASN A 66 -6.95 -14.34 -22.00
C ASN A 66 -5.73 -14.38 -21.05
N VAL A 67 -4.81 -13.42 -21.14
CA VAL A 67 -3.68 -13.27 -20.20
C VAL A 67 -4.19 -13.10 -18.77
N LEU A 68 -5.14 -12.19 -18.54
CA LEU A 68 -5.73 -11.97 -17.21
C LEU A 68 -6.46 -13.21 -16.68
N TYR A 69 -7.13 -13.97 -17.55
CA TYR A 69 -7.74 -15.24 -17.16
C TYR A 69 -6.67 -16.22 -16.67
N LEU A 70 -5.57 -16.39 -17.42
CA LEU A 70 -4.47 -17.28 -17.03
C LEU A 70 -3.81 -16.84 -15.72
N ILE A 71 -3.63 -15.53 -15.51
CA ILE A 71 -3.16 -14.96 -14.24
C ILE A 71 -4.13 -15.32 -13.10
N ALA A 72 -5.44 -15.14 -13.30
CA ALA A 72 -6.45 -15.44 -12.28
C ALA A 72 -6.39 -16.93 -11.88
N ARG A 73 -6.20 -17.81 -12.86
CA ARG A 73 -6.13 -19.27 -12.64
C ARG A 73 -4.79 -19.75 -12.06
N ASN A 74 -3.79 -18.89 -11.95
CA ASN A 74 -2.48 -19.20 -11.36
C ASN A 74 -2.29 -18.65 -9.93
N TYR A 75 -3.35 -18.12 -9.31
CA TYR A 75 -3.31 -17.38 -8.04
C TYR A 75 -2.41 -17.99 -6.95
N ARG A 76 -2.69 -19.23 -6.52
CA ARG A 76 -1.97 -19.87 -5.40
C ARG A 76 -0.51 -20.19 -5.68
N VAL A 77 -0.14 -20.41 -6.95
CA VAL A 77 1.23 -20.79 -7.32
C VAL A 77 2.06 -19.54 -7.63
N ALA A 78 1.41 -18.44 -7.99
CA ALA A 78 2.04 -17.13 -8.15
C ALA A 78 3.23 -17.13 -9.11
N ARG A 79 3.17 -17.94 -10.17
CA ARG A 79 4.26 -18.14 -11.14
C ARG A 79 4.17 -17.21 -12.34
N LEU A 80 3.05 -16.54 -12.55
CA LEU A 80 2.95 -15.51 -13.58
C LEU A 80 3.37 -14.15 -13.01
N LEU A 81 2.63 -13.65 -12.02
CA LEU A 81 2.95 -12.40 -11.32
C LEU A 81 3.76 -12.67 -10.05
N SER A 82 4.77 -11.85 -9.77
CA SER A 82 5.67 -12.02 -8.60
C SER A 82 5.13 -11.37 -7.32
N TRP A 83 3.85 -11.60 -7.00
CA TRP A 83 3.18 -10.92 -5.88
C TRP A 83 3.64 -11.37 -4.47
N HIS A 84 4.49 -12.40 -4.38
CA HIS A 84 5.20 -12.80 -3.14
C HIS A 84 6.62 -12.23 -3.03
N GLU A 85 7.28 -11.89 -4.14
CA GLU A 85 8.69 -11.47 -4.19
C GLU A 85 8.80 -10.16 -5.00
N PRO A 86 8.79 -8.99 -4.33
CA PRO A 86 8.67 -7.68 -4.97
C PRO A 86 9.99 -7.17 -5.57
N SER A 87 10.87 -8.05 -6.04
CA SER A 87 12.06 -7.65 -6.82
C SER A 87 11.76 -7.52 -8.32
N THR A 88 10.66 -8.11 -8.80
CA THR A 88 10.17 -8.02 -10.18
C THR A 88 8.64 -8.01 -10.22
N ILE A 89 8.03 -7.62 -11.34
CA ILE A 89 6.56 -7.68 -11.52
C ILE A 89 6.11 -9.09 -11.93
N SER A 90 6.89 -9.77 -12.76
CA SER A 90 6.61 -11.11 -13.29
C SER A 90 7.66 -12.12 -12.86
N LYS A 91 7.26 -13.38 -12.73
CA LYS A 91 8.17 -14.53 -12.57
C LYS A 91 8.46 -15.25 -13.90
N VAL A 92 7.79 -14.86 -14.97
CA VAL A 92 8.02 -15.37 -16.34
C VAL A 92 8.27 -14.22 -17.30
N GLY A 93 9.31 -14.29 -18.12
CA GLY A 93 9.67 -13.22 -19.05
C GLY A 93 9.82 -11.84 -18.38
N ASN A 94 9.83 -10.81 -19.20
CA ASN A 94 10.00 -9.42 -18.79
C ASN A 94 8.70 -8.63 -18.95
N LEU A 95 7.83 -8.65 -17.93
CA LEU A 95 6.63 -7.81 -17.93
C LEU A 95 7.01 -6.37 -17.60
N SER A 96 7.00 -5.52 -18.62
CA SER A 96 7.25 -4.09 -18.47
C SER A 96 6.20 -3.42 -17.57
N LYS A 97 6.57 -2.31 -16.95
CA LYS A 97 5.67 -1.54 -16.08
C LYS A 97 4.45 -1.00 -16.84
N SER A 98 4.63 -0.52 -18.07
CA SER A 98 3.53 -0.03 -18.91
C SER A 98 2.56 -1.15 -19.29
N ASP A 99 3.08 -2.35 -19.56
CA ASP A 99 2.25 -3.52 -19.82
C ASP A 99 1.51 -4.00 -18.56
N PHE A 100 2.15 -3.91 -17.39
CA PHE A 100 1.49 -4.17 -16.12
C PHE A 100 0.35 -3.19 -15.84
N LEU A 101 0.56 -1.89 -16.07
CA LEU A 101 -0.49 -0.87 -15.95
C LEU A 101 -1.62 -1.10 -16.96
N LEU A 102 -1.31 -1.54 -18.17
CA LEU A 102 -2.31 -1.92 -19.17
C LEU A 102 -3.17 -3.10 -18.68
N LEU A 103 -2.55 -4.14 -18.10
CA LEU A 103 -3.27 -5.26 -17.50
C LEU A 103 -4.12 -4.81 -16.31
N ALA A 104 -3.59 -3.93 -15.46
CA ALA A 104 -4.31 -3.35 -14.33
C ALA A 104 -5.56 -2.59 -14.81
N GLN A 105 -5.41 -1.64 -15.73
CA GLN A 105 -6.54 -0.91 -16.31
C GLN A 105 -7.55 -1.84 -16.97
N THR A 106 -7.08 -2.86 -17.69
CA THR A 106 -7.94 -3.83 -18.34
C THR A 106 -8.78 -4.58 -17.31
N VAL A 107 -8.18 -5.12 -16.25
CA VAL A 107 -8.91 -5.92 -15.25
C VAL A 107 -9.97 -5.11 -14.50
N GLN A 108 -9.74 -3.80 -14.27
CA GLN A 108 -10.76 -2.95 -13.62
C GLN A 108 -12.06 -2.86 -14.42
N ASN A 109 -11.96 -2.97 -15.75
CA ASN A 109 -13.10 -2.91 -16.65
C ASN A 109 -13.76 -4.28 -16.85
N LEU A 110 -13.15 -5.35 -16.33
CA LEU A 110 -13.71 -6.71 -16.35
C LEU A 110 -14.49 -6.96 -15.06
N ASN A 111 -15.73 -6.49 -15.03
CA ASN A 111 -16.66 -6.78 -13.92
C ASN A 111 -17.23 -8.21 -14.03
N HIS A 112 -16.34 -9.22 -13.97
CA HIS A 112 -16.71 -10.63 -14.06
C HIS A 112 -15.83 -11.46 -13.11
N GLU A 113 -16.47 -12.43 -12.43
CA GLU A 113 -15.86 -13.20 -11.34
C GLU A 113 -14.62 -14.00 -11.76
N ASP A 114 -14.58 -14.50 -13.00
CA ASP A 114 -13.42 -15.15 -13.62
C ASP A 114 -12.11 -14.35 -13.53
N PHE A 115 -12.16 -13.04 -13.29
CA PHE A 115 -10.97 -12.18 -13.22
C PHE A 115 -10.67 -11.68 -11.80
N ASN A 116 -11.48 -12.04 -10.79
CA ASN A 116 -11.31 -11.58 -9.41
C ASN A 116 -9.91 -11.88 -8.89
N ASP A 117 -9.37 -13.08 -9.15
CA ASP A 117 -8.04 -13.45 -8.65
C ASP A 117 -6.88 -12.74 -9.36
N ALA A 118 -7.05 -12.36 -10.63
CA ALA A 118 -6.07 -11.50 -11.30
C ALA A 118 -6.11 -10.09 -10.70
N TYR A 119 -7.30 -9.55 -10.46
CA TYR A 119 -7.48 -8.25 -9.82
C TYR A 119 -6.85 -8.24 -8.42
N ARG A 120 -7.09 -9.29 -7.62
CA ARG A 120 -6.46 -9.48 -6.30
C ARG A 120 -4.94 -9.46 -6.37
N GLN A 121 -4.35 -10.22 -7.30
CA GLN A 121 -2.88 -10.26 -7.47
C GLN A 121 -2.31 -8.89 -7.86
N ILE A 122 -2.98 -8.18 -8.75
CA ILE A 122 -2.57 -6.82 -9.17
C ILE A 122 -2.65 -5.84 -8.00
N ILE A 123 -3.71 -5.88 -7.18
CA ILE A 123 -3.82 -5.04 -5.97
C ILE A 123 -2.65 -5.30 -5.03
N VAL A 124 -2.35 -6.57 -4.73
CA VAL A 124 -1.26 -6.92 -3.80
C VAL A 124 0.10 -6.49 -4.36
N LEU A 125 0.33 -6.64 -5.67
CA LEU A 125 1.55 -6.12 -6.29
C LEU A 125 1.66 -4.61 -6.18
N LEU A 126 0.59 -3.87 -6.48
CA LEU A 126 0.59 -2.41 -6.36
C LEU A 126 0.85 -1.95 -4.93
N GLN A 127 0.36 -2.68 -3.91
CA GLN A 127 0.62 -2.39 -2.50
C GLN A 127 2.07 -2.69 -2.10
N LYS A 128 2.68 -3.76 -2.62
CA LYS A 128 4.03 -4.20 -2.26
C LYS A 128 5.14 -3.54 -3.08
N TYR A 129 4.81 -3.03 -4.25
CA TYR A 129 5.77 -2.48 -5.21
C TYR A 129 5.55 -0.97 -5.38
N PRO A 130 5.77 -0.14 -4.34
CA PRO A 130 5.66 1.30 -4.46
C PRO A 130 6.86 1.85 -5.25
N SER A 131 6.85 1.66 -6.57
CA SER A 131 7.71 2.46 -7.44
C SER A 131 7.06 3.83 -7.62
N ASN A 132 7.86 4.90 -7.66
CA ASN A 132 7.36 6.26 -7.88
C ASN A 132 6.44 6.36 -9.11
N GLU A 133 6.67 5.51 -10.11
CA GLU A 133 5.90 5.44 -11.35
C GLU A 133 4.47 4.88 -11.20
N PHE A 134 4.14 4.22 -10.08
CA PHE A 134 2.78 3.76 -9.81
C PHE A 134 1.99 4.68 -8.86
N LEU A 135 2.67 5.63 -8.19
CA LEU A 135 2.05 6.45 -7.14
C LEU A 135 0.85 7.24 -7.65
N GLU A 136 0.87 7.73 -8.89
CA GLU A 136 -0.26 8.46 -9.48
C GLU A 136 -1.43 7.52 -9.86
N PHE A 137 -1.14 6.27 -10.19
CA PHE A 137 -2.14 5.30 -10.62
C PHE A 137 -2.87 4.63 -9.46
N ILE A 138 -2.15 4.33 -8.38
CA ILE A 138 -2.65 3.55 -7.24
C ILE A 138 -3.95 4.14 -6.65
N PRO A 139 -4.07 5.45 -6.37
CA PRO A 139 -5.29 6.00 -5.77
C PRO A 139 -6.54 5.77 -6.63
N SER A 140 -6.46 6.07 -7.93
CA SER A 140 -7.57 5.85 -8.86
C SER A 140 -7.91 4.37 -9.00
N PHE A 141 -6.88 3.52 -8.98
CA PHE A 141 -7.06 2.08 -9.07
C PHE A 141 -7.79 1.52 -7.84
N MET A 142 -7.35 1.89 -6.64
CA MET A 142 -7.94 1.43 -5.38
C MET A 142 -9.36 1.98 -5.18
N ASP A 143 -9.63 3.22 -5.61
CA ASP A 143 -10.96 3.83 -5.51
C ASP A 143 -11.97 3.04 -6.36
N LYS A 144 -11.62 2.74 -7.61
CA LYS A 144 -12.42 1.84 -8.45
C LYS A 144 -12.56 0.47 -7.82
N ALA A 145 -11.47 -0.16 -7.36
CA ALA A 145 -11.53 -1.48 -6.73
C ALA A 145 -12.55 -1.52 -5.57
N PHE A 146 -12.61 -0.46 -4.77
CA PHE A 146 -13.59 -0.34 -3.68
C PHE A 146 -15.02 -0.08 -4.17
N GLN A 147 -15.21 0.85 -5.11
CA GLN A 147 -16.53 1.31 -5.54
C GLN A 147 -17.25 0.29 -6.44
N ILE A 148 -16.54 -0.28 -7.43
CA ILE A 148 -17.18 -1.03 -8.51
C ILE A 148 -17.08 -2.55 -8.36
N SER A 149 -16.17 -3.07 -7.53
CA SER A 149 -16.07 -4.51 -7.35
C SER A 149 -17.30 -5.06 -6.64
N SER A 150 -17.84 -6.19 -7.10
CA SER A 150 -18.83 -6.96 -6.36
C SER A 150 -18.20 -7.88 -5.30
N ASN A 151 -16.87 -7.99 -5.30
CA ASN A 151 -16.14 -8.92 -4.45
C ASN A 151 -15.65 -8.21 -3.17
N ASN A 152 -16.22 -8.57 -2.02
CA ASN A 152 -15.89 -7.92 -0.74
C ASN A 152 -14.40 -8.07 -0.35
N TYR A 153 -13.74 -9.14 -0.76
CA TYR A 153 -12.29 -9.28 -0.50
C TYR A 153 -11.46 -8.27 -1.30
N ILE A 154 -11.82 -8.02 -2.57
CA ILE A 154 -11.17 -6.97 -3.38
C ILE A 154 -11.39 -5.60 -2.74
N LYS A 155 -12.63 -5.30 -2.31
CA LYS A 155 -12.92 -4.07 -1.57
C LYS A 155 -12.09 -3.95 -0.31
N ASN A 156 -11.97 -5.01 0.48
CA ASN A 156 -11.18 -4.99 1.71
C ASN A 156 -9.69 -4.77 1.45
N LYS A 157 -9.12 -5.33 0.37
CA LYS A 157 -7.73 -5.03 0.01
C LYS A 157 -7.54 -3.58 -0.43
N ALA A 158 -8.50 -3.01 -1.15
CA ALA A 158 -8.49 -1.57 -1.42
C ALA A 158 -8.66 -0.74 -0.13
N LEU A 159 -9.54 -1.17 0.78
CA LEU A 159 -9.75 -0.53 2.08
C LEU A 159 -8.49 -0.50 2.92
N LYS A 160 -7.72 -1.60 2.96
CA LYS A 160 -6.43 -1.66 3.64
C LYS A 160 -5.49 -0.56 3.15
N HIS A 161 -5.39 -0.36 1.83
CA HIS A 161 -4.61 0.74 1.28
C HIS A 161 -5.10 2.09 1.80
N PHE A 162 -6.42 2.33 1.79
CA PHE A 162 -7.01 3.56 2.32
C PHE A 162 -6.78 3.76 3.82
N ILE A 163 -6.74 2.68 4.60
CA ILE A 163 -6.38 2.70 6.03
C ILE A 163 -4.91 3.14 6.19
N GLU A 164 -3.99 2.49 5.46
CA GLU A 164 -2.55 2.74 5.54
C GLU A 164 -2.19 4.20 5.19
N ILE A 165 -2.89 4.80 4.22
CA ILE A 165 -2.69 6.20 3.83
C ILE A 165 -3.59 7.19 4.60
N SER A 166 -4.36 6.73 5.58
CA SER A 166 -5.29 7.56 6.37
C SER A 166 -6.28 8.38 5.52
N HIS A 167 -6.89 7.74 4.51
CA HIS A 167 -7.83 8.38 3.60
C HIS A 167 -9.06 8.98 4.34
N PRO A 168 -9.52 10.22 4.04
CA PRO A 168 -10.60 10.89 4.79
C PRO A 168 -11.92 10.10 4.90
N ASN A 169 -12.27 9.35 3.84
CA ASN A 169 -13.50 8.56 3.82
C ASN A 169 -13.34 7.18 4.48
N CYS A 170 -12.15 6.82 4.95
CA CYS A 170 -11.86 5.54 5.58
C CYS A 170 -12.88 5.17 6.68
N PRO A 171 -13.27 6.05 7.64
CA PRO A 171 -14.33 5.75 8.60
C PRO A 171 -15.60 5.18 7.98
N LYS A 172 -16.12 5.87 6.96
CA LYS A 172 -17.35 5.48 6.27
C LYS A 172 -17.15 4.17 5.49
N MET A 173 -16.00 4.03 4.81
CA MET A 173 -15.66 2.84 4.03
C MET A 173 -15.51 1.59 4.91
N ILE A 174 -14.95 1.74 6.12
CA ILE A 174 -14.87 0.68 7.14
C ILE A 174 -16.27 0.28 7.58
N GLN A 175 -17.14 1.23 7.90
CA GLN A 175 -18.52 0.93 8.29
C GLN A 175 -19.30 0.18 7.21
N GLU A 176 -19.16 0.61 5.94
CA GLU A 176 -19.77 -0.05 4.79
C GLU A 176 -19.23 -1.47 4.60
N SER A 177 -17.91 -1.63 4.65
CA SER A 177 -17.26 -2.93 4.48
C SER A 177 -17.59 -3.88 5.62
N TRP A 178 -17.60 -3.40 6.87
CA TRP A 178 -17.95 -4.18 8.05
C TRP A 178 -19.36 -4.78 7.97
N LYS A 179 -20.32 -3.99 7.50
CA LYS A 179 -21.72 -4.43 7.36
C LYS A 179 -21.89 -5.48 6.26
N ALA A 180 -21.09 -5.39 5.19
CA ALA A 180 -21.15 -6.31 4.05
C ALA A 180 -20.27 -7.56 4.22
N ALA A 181 -19.29 -7.52 5.12
CA ALA A 181 -18.28 -8.56 5.31
C ALA A 181 -18.84 -9.81 6.00
N ASP A 182 -18.35 -10.97 5.55
CA ASP A 182 -18.42 -12.21 6.33
C ASP A 182 -17.46 -12.16 7.53
N GLU A 183 -17.49 -13.18 8.37
CA GLU A 183 -16.69 -13.20 9.60
C GLU A 183 -15.19 -13.23 9.38
N TRP A 184 -14.72 -13.85 8.28
CA TRP A 184 -13.30 -13.90 7.97
C TRP A 184 -12.82 -12.52 7.49
N LEU A 185 -13.61 -11.85 6.67
CA LEU A 185 -13.34 -10.49 6.20
C LEU A 185 -13.37 -9.46 7.34
N LYS A 186 -14.24 -9.62 8.34
CA LYS A 186 -14.22 -8.79 9.54
C LYS A 186 -12.93 -8.97 10.34
N ASP A 187 -12.40 -10.19 10.43
CA ASP A 187 -11.11 -10.43 11.09
C ASP A 187 -9.92 -9.80 10.34
N ASP A 188 -9.95 -9.81 9.00
CA ASP A 188 -8.96 -9.09 8.17
C ASP A 188 -9.03 -7.58 8.45
N ILE A 189 -10.24 -7.00 8.46
CA ILE A 189 -10.46 -5.58 8.82
C ILE A 189 -9.90 -5.28 10.21
N LEU A 190 -10.26 -6.08 11.23
CA LEU A 190 -9.76 -5.91 12.61
C LEU A 190 -8.23 -5.92 12.71
N THR A 191 -7.58 -6.76 11.91
CA THR A 191 -6.12 -6.86 11.86
C THR A 191 -5.50 -5.58 11.31
N ASP A 192 -6.10 -5.01 10.28
CA ASP A 192 -5.64 -3.76 9.68
C ASP A 192 -5.97 -2.52 10.54
N MET A 193 -6.86 -2.64 11.54
CA MET A 193 -7.23 -1.51 12.41
C MET A 193 -6.11 -1.00 13.30
N ILE A 194 -5.05 -1.79 13.52
CA ILE A 194 -3.86 -1.31 14.25
C ILE A 194 -3.20 -0.11 13.56
N PHE A 195 -3.44 0.06 12.26
CA PHE A 195 -2.93 1.19 11.48
C PHE A 195 -3.87 2.40 11.50
N ILE A 196 -5.10 2.25 12.01
CA ILE A 196 -6.07 3.35 12.13
C ILE A 196 -5.72 4.20 13.34
N ARG A 197 -5.64 5.51 13.13
CA ARG A 197 -5.27 6.50 14.16
C ARG A 197 -6.44 7.30 14.72
N ASP A 198 -7.64 7.15 14.17
CA ASP A 198 -8.85 7.79 14.67
C ASP A 198 -9.48 6.94 15.78
N PRO A 199 -9.48 7.44 17.04
CA PRO A 199 -10.06 6.73 18.18
C PRO A 199 -11.53 6.34 17.98
N SER A 200 -12.32 7.19 17.32
CA SER A 200 -13.76 6.99 17.16
C SER A 200 -14.07 5.80 16.24
N ILE A 201 -13.23 5.57 15.23
CA ILE A 201 -13.37 4.44 14.30
C ILE A 201 -13.02 3.13 15.02
N VAL A 202 -11.91 3.13 15.76
CA VAL A 202 -11.47 1.97 16.53
C VAL A 202 -12.53 1.60 17.57
N GLU A 203 -13.10 2.60 18.26
CA GLU A 203 -14.20 2.43 19.21
C GLU A 203 -15.46 1.84 18.55
N TYR A 204 -15.91 2.40 17.42
CA TYR A 204 -17.04 1.86 16.64
C TYR A 204 -16.90 0.37 16.29
N CYS A 205 -15.71 -0.04 15.83
CA CYS A 205 -15.49 -1.44 15.44
C CYS A 205 -15.35 -2.37 16.65
N ILE A 206 -14.76 -1.92 17.76
CA ILE A 206 -14.74 -2.69 19.01
C ILE A 206 -16.18 -2.97 19.48
N GLU A 207 -17.04 -1.95 19.50
CA GLU A 207 -18.45 -2.07 19.87
C GLU A 207 -19.22 -2.99 18.90
N SER A 208 -19.01 -2.80 17.60
CA SER A 208 -19.64 -3.62 16.55
C SER A 208 -19.18 -5.08 16.62
N ALA A 209 -17.91 -5.33 16.95
CA ALA A 209 -17.38 -6.67 17.14
C ALA A 209 -17.95 -7.35 18.39
N GLN A 210 -18.21 -6.61 19.47
CA GLN A 210 -18.79 -7.15 20.71
C GLN A 210 -20.27 -7.54 20.55
N SER A 211 -21.03 -6.76 19.77
CA SER A 211 -22.45 -7.05 19.50
C SER A 211 -22.68 -8.25 18.58
N THR A 212 -21.67 -8.65 17.79
CA THR A 212 -21.74 -9.82 16.92
C THR A 212 -21.36 -11.08 17.70
N ASN A 213 -22.33 -11.98 17.93
CA ASN A 213 -22.21 -13.19 18.76
C ASN A 213 -21.31 -14.26 18.09
N LEU A 214 -20.00 -14.04 18.16
CA LEU A 214 -18.97 -14.79 17.44
C LEU A 214 -18.43 -15.97 18.25
N LYS A 215 -19.24 -17.02 18.39
CA LYS A 215 -18.99 -18.17 19.27
C LYS A 215 -17.76 -19.03 18.93
N ALA A 216 -17.15 -18.91 17.75
CA ALA A 216 -16.06 -19.80 17.33
C ALA A 216 -14.64 -19.22 17.51
N TYR A 217 -14.50 -17.97 17.96
CA TYR A 217 -13.23 -17.22 17.86
C TYR A 217 -12.83 -16.45 19.14
N GLU A 218 -13.43 -16.76 20.30
CA GLU A 218 -13.36 -15.91 21.49
C GLU A 218 -11.93 -15.63 22.00
N THR A 219 -11.01 -16.60 21.97
CA THR A 219 -9.66 -16.40 22.53
C THR A 219 -8.76 -15.52 21.65
N HIS A 220 -8.69 -15.77 20.34
CA HIS A 220 -7.87 -14.98 19.42
C HIS A 220 -8.42 -13.56 19.25
N LYS A 221 -9.75 -13.44 19.18
CA LYS A 221 -10.44 -12.15 19.10
C LYS A 221 -10.28 -11.32 20.36
N LYS A 222 -10.31 -11.94 21.55
CA LYS A 222 -10.09 -11.22 22.82
C LYS A 222 -8.71 -10.60 22.89
N ALA A 223 -7.66 -11.31 22.45
CA ALA A 223 -6.31 -10.75 22.38
C ALA A 223 -6.22 -9.59 21.39
N LYS A 224 -6.79 -9.72 20.18
CA LYS A 224 -6.84 -8.61 19.21
C LYS A 224 -7.62 -7.40 19.73
N LEU A 225 -8.77 -7.61 20.36
CA LEU A 225 -9.57 -6.53 20.95
C LEU A 225 -8.84 -5.84 22.10
N GLU A 226 -8.09 -6.58 22.91
CA GLU A 226 -7.27 -6.00 23.97
C GLU A 226 -6.13 -5.15 23.41
N ASN A 227 -5.41 -5.65 22.39
CA ASN A 227 -4.40 -4.86 21.67
C ASN A 227 -5.00 -3.58 21.07
N LEU A 228 -6.21 -3.66 20.50
CA LEU A 228 -6.90 -2.48 19.96
C LEU A 228 -7.34 -1.50 21.06
N ARG A 229 -7.68 -1.99 22.26
CA ARG A 229 -7.98 -1.13 23.42
C ARG A 229 -6.74 -0.44 23.97
N GLU A 230 -5.61 -1.15 24.02
CA GLU A 230 -4.32 -0.56 24.37
C GLU A 230 -3.93 0.51 23.35
N HIS A 231 -4.08 0.21 22.06
CA HIS A 231 -3.88 1.18 20.97
C HIS A 231 -4.81 2.39 21.11
N LEU A 232 -6.11 2.18 21.31
CA LEU A 232 -7.09 3.25 21.55
C LEU A 232 -6.73 4.13 22.75
N SER A 233 -6.29 3.51 23.85
CA SER A 233 -5.86 4.21 25.06
C SER A 233 -4.61 5.06 24.80
N SER A 234 -3.67 4.54 24.01
CA SER A 234 -2.49 5.29 23.58
C SER A 234 -2.88 6.51 22.74
N LEU A 235 -3.77 6.35 21.75
CA LEU A 235 -4.25 7.43 20.89
C LEU A 235 -4.98 8.53 21.68
N LYS A 236 -5.84 8.14 22.64
CA LYS A 236 -6.55 9.07 23.53
C LYS A 236 -5.59 9.85 24.44
N MET A 237 -4.44 9.29 24.82
CA MET A 237 -3.41 10.01 25.59
C MET A 237 -2.62 11.01 24.73
N THR A 238 -2.34 10.71 23.46
CA THR A 238 -1.60 11.62 22.56
C THR A 238 -2.41 12.87 22.23
N GLN A 239 -3.75 12.76 22.12
CA GLN A 239 -4.67 13.91 21.93
C GLN A 239 -4.60 14.97 23.06
N VAL A 240 -4.10 14.62 24.24
CA VAL A 240 -4.04 15.53 25.40
C VAL A 240 -2.75 16.36 25.43
N ILE A 241 -1.75 16.04 24.61
CA ILE A 241 -0.47 16.78 24.57
C ILE A 241 -0.62 17.98 23.61
N THR A 242 -0.80 19.16 24.20
CA THR A 242 -0.91 20.45 23.50
C THR A 242 0.46 21.13 23.38
N THR A 243 0.83 21.45 22.13
CA THR A 243 1.61 22.62 21.68
C THR A 243 2.84 23.08 22.52
N LYS A 244 3.67 22.14 22.97
CA LYS A 244 5.05 22.47 23.38
C LYS A 244 6.03 21.84 22.40
N LYS A 245 7.07 22.59 22.02
CA LYS A 245 8.21 22.07 21.26
C LYS A 245 8.64 20.74 21.87
N TYR A 246 8.67 19.71 21.04
CA TYR A 246 8.95 18.35 21.44
C TYR A 246 10.38 18.25 21.99
N GLU A 247 10.51 17.86 23.26
CA GLU A 247 11.82 17.60 23.86
C GLU A 247 12.26 16.19 23.46
N VAL A 248 13.17 16.11 22.49
CA VAL A 248 13.72 14.84 21.99
C VAL A 248 14.80 14.37 22.97
N LYS A 249 14.53 13.32 23.75
CA LYS A 249 15.52 12.77 24.69
C LYS A 249 16.80 12.36 23.97
N GLY A 250 17.94 12.85 24.48
CA GLY A 250 19.26 12.55 23.92
C GLY A 250 19.72 13.51 22.84
N PHE A 251 18.85 14.42 22.36
CA PHE A 251 19.22 15.41 21.35
C PHE A 251 19.26 16.82 21.94
N THR A 252 20.05 17.68 21.32
CA THR A 252 20.07 19.13 21.61
C THR A 252 19.30 19.86 20.53
N THR A 253 18.27 20.60 20.91
CA THR A 253 17.46 21.41 19.99
C THR A 253 18.25 22.63 19.50
N GLU A 254 18.05 23.02 18.24
CA GLU A 254 18.69 24.20 17.65
C GLU A 254 17.71 25.00 16.78
N THR A 255 18.03 26.27 16.55
CA THR A 255 17.33 27.12 15.58
C THR A 255 17.79 26.84 14.16
N LEU A 256 17.04 27.29 13.14
CA LEU A 256 17.47 27.16 11.74
C LEU A 256 18.80 27.88 11.45
N GLU A 257 19.09 28.97 12.16
CA GLU A 257 20.36 29.68 12.04
C GLU A 257 21.52 28.86 12.63
N GLU A 258 21.33 28.29 13.83
CA GLU A 258 22.31 27.40 14.47
C GLU A 258 22.54 26.12 13.66
N PHE A 259 21.45 25.51 13.20
CA PHE A 259 21.45 24.36 12.29
C PHE A 259 22.25 24.68 11.02
N SER A 260 21.89 25.77 10.32
CA SER A 260 22.59 26.21 9.10
C SER A 260 24.07 26.48 9.35
N LYS A 261 24.46 26.90 10.55
CA LYS A 261 25.87 27.14 10.88
C LYS A 261 26.61 25.83 11.15
N ARG A 262 26.02 24.92 11.92
CA ARG A 262 26.58 23.61 12.28
C ARG A 262 26.84 22.76 11.04
N TYR A 263 25.88 22.76 10.12
CA TYR A 263 25.93 21.96 8.90
C TYR A 263 26.47 22.73 7.69
N PHE A 264 27.17 23.85 7.88
CA PHE A 264 27.73 24.65 6.77
C PHE A 264 26.71 25.03 5.66
N GLY A 265 25.45 25.20 6.04
CA GLY A 265 24.33 25.49 5.14
C GLY A 265 23.61 24.25 4.60
N PHE A 266 24.10 23.04 4.87
CA PHE A 266 23.45 21.81 4.47
C PHE A 266 22.07 21.66 5.13
N GLY A 267 21.09 21.17 4.37
CA GLY A 267 19.68 21.05 4.80
C GLY A 267 18.90 22.37 4.87
N LYS A 268 19.58 23.52 4.83
CA LYS A 268 18.96 24.84 4.96
C LYS A 268 17.88 25.07 3.91
N GLU A 269 18.15 24.75 2.65
CA GLU A 269 17.20 24.96 1.55
C GLU A 269 15.93 24.13 1.72
N LEU A 270 16.05 22.88 2.17
CA LEU A 270 14.91 22.02 2.49
C LEU A 270 14.04 22.68 3.57
N PHE A 271 14.63 23.04 4.71
CA PHE A 271 13.86 23.60 5.82
C PHE A 271 13.33 25.00 5.55
N GLN A 272 14.04 25.84 4.78
CA GLN A 272 13.52 27.11 4.28
C GLN A 272 12.32 26.90 3.33
N LYS A 273 12.36 25.85 2.51
CA LYS A 273 11.25 25.51 1.62
C LYS A 273 10.06 24.95 2.40
N ILE A 274 10.27 24.12 3.42
CA ILE A 274 9.21 23.66 4.33
C ILE A 274 8.60 24.85 5.08
N GLU A 275 9.42 25.74 5.66
CA GLU A 275 8.97 26.95 6.35
C GLU A 275 8.13 27.85 5.43
N LYS A 276 8.57 28.03 4.17
CA LYS A 276 7.90 28.88 3.19
C LYS A 276 6.62 28.27 2.62
N GLU A 277 6.64 27.00 2.25
CA GLU A 277 5.54 26.33 1.54
C GLU A 277 4.55 25.62 2.48
N MET A 278 4.99 25.28 3.69
CA MET A 278 4.26 24.48 4.67
C MET A 278 4.48 25.04 6.10
N PRO A 279 4.20 26.33 6.36
CA PRO A 279 4.48 26.97 7.66
C PRO A 279 3.78 26.26 8.82
N ASP A 280 2.58 25.72 8.59
CA ASP A 280 1.82 24.97 9.58
C ASP A 280 2.47 23.66 9.98
N VAL A 281 3.39 23.15 9.17
CA VAL A 281 4.17 21.94 9.43
C VAL A 281 5.44 22.32 10.16
N TYR A 282 6.11 23.35 9.66
CA TYR A 282 7.36 23.84 10.21
C TYR A 282 7.23 24.27 11.69
N GLN A 283 6.10 24.85 12.09
CA GLN A 283 5.87 25.22 13.50
C GLN A 283 5.89 24.04 14.49
N TYR A 284 5.64 22.82 13.99
CA TYR A 284 5.69 21.58 14.78
C TYR A 284 7.01 20.81 14.58
N MET A 285 7.94 21.36 13.80
CA MET A 285 9.26 20.77 13.61
C MET A 285 10.24 21.27 14.65
N THR A 286 11.01 20.33 15.19
CA THR A 286 12.12 20.57 16.10
C THR A 286 13.40 20.12 15.41
N LEU A 287 14.24 21.09 15.04
CA LEU A 287 15.60 20.81 14.57
C LEU A 287 16.44 20.44 15.78
N ALA A 288 17.14 19.31 15.69
CA ALA A 288 17.98 18.84 16.77
C ALA A 288 19.13 17.96 16.24
N TYR A 289 20.18 17.84 17.04
CA TYR A 289 21.32 16.98 16.77
C TYR A 289 21.65 16.13 18.00
N ASP A 290 22.22 14.95 17.80
CA ASP A 290 22.74 14.12 18.88
C ASP A 290 24.16 14.59 19.27
N PRO A 291 24.39 15.13 20.48
CA PRO A 291 25.70 15.59 20.91
C PRO A 291 26.67 14.43 21.24
N SER A 292 26.16 13.19 21.36
CA SER A 292 26.96 11.99 21.58
C SER A 292 27.44 11.34 20.29
N ASP A 293 26.88 11.76 19.16
CA ASP A 293 27.26 11.30 17.84
C ASP A 293 28.39 12.17 17.25
N GLU A 294 29.56 11.57 17.02
CA GLU A 294 30.71 12.26 16.40
C GLU A 294 30.40 12.75 14.99
N LEU A 295 29.45 12.10 14.29
CA LEU A 295 29.00 12.48 12.95
C LEU A 295 27.93 13.57 12.99
N CYS A 296 27.33 13.82 14.15
CA CYS A 296 26.30 14.83 14.39
C CYS A 296 25.17 14.75 13.35
N TYR A 297 24.38 13.66 13.28
CA TYR A 297 23.27 13.62 12.32
C TYR A 297 22.30 14.79 12.53
N ALA A 298 22.00 15.49 11.44
CA ALA A 298 21.00 16.55 11.39
C ALA A 298 19.62 15.90 11.39
N SER A 299 18.80 16.15 12.42
CA SER A 299 17.47 15.59 12.50
C SER A 299 16.42 16.67 12.68
N ALA A 300 15.33 16.56 11.93
CA ALA A 300 14.16 17.39 12.14
C ALA A 300 12.98 16.50 12.53
N PHE A 301 12.58 16.63 13.78
CA PHE A 301 11.48 15.89 14.37
C PHE A 301 10.20 16.69 14.21
N TYR A 302 9.25 16.15 13.48
CA TYR A 302 7.89 16.67 13.46
C TYR A 302 7.06 15.95 14.51
N ASP A 303 6.38 16.71 15.37
CA ASP A 303 5.36 16.20 16.28
C ASP A 303 4.22 17.21 16.46
N ASP A 304 3.04 16.86 15.98
CA ASP A 304 1.82 17.66 16.17
C ASP A 304 0.85 17.03 17.19
N GLY A 305 1.29 16.01 17.93
CA GLY A 305 0.46 15.23 18.85
C GLY A 305 -0.34 14.09 18.19
N TYR A 306 -0.35 14.01 16.86
CA TYR A 306 -1.04 12.96 16.09
C TYR A 306 -0.07 12.18 15.19
N ARG A 307 0.96 12.87 14.73
CA ARG A 307 1.91 12.46 13.70
C ARG A 307 3.30 12.74 14.23
N LYS A 308 4.15 11.71 14.14
CA LYS A 308 5.57 11.81 14.46
C LYS A 308 6.40 11.23 13.35
N PHE A 309 7.31 12.05 12.83
CA PHE A 309 8.30 11.60 11.88
C PHE A 309 9.59 12.38 12.06
N GLU A 310 10.67 11.77 11.62
CA GLU A 310 12.00 12.34 11.62
C GLU A 310 12.45 12.48 10.17
N ILE A 311 12.93 13.67 9.82
CA ILE A 311 13.72 13.89 8.62
C ILE A 311 15.17 13.89 9.07
N MET A 312 15.88 12.80 8.83
CA MET A 312 17.31 12.74 9.05
C MET A 312 18.03 13.17 7.78
N LEU A 313 19.07 13.98 7.98
CA LEU A 313 20.02 14.31 6.96
C LEU A 313 21.33 13.61 7.28
N ASP A 314 21.65 12.59 6.50
CA ASP A 314 22.87 11.82 6.64
C ASP A 314 23.99 12.49 5.84
N ASN A 315 25.03 12.92 6.54
CA ASN A 315 26.16 13.62 5.97
C ASN A 315 27.23 12.70 5.38
N GLU A 316 27.23 11.40 5.71
CA GLU A 316 28.19 10.44 5.17
C GLU A 316 27.75 9.92 3.81
N VAL A 317 26.44 9.64 3.68
CA VAL A 317 25.86 9.08 2.44
C VAL A 317 25.04 10.09 1.64
N GLU A 318 24.99 11.35 2.08
CA GLU A 318 24.29 12.44 1.40
C GLU A 318 22.77 12.24 1.32
N GLN A 319 22.16 11.52 2.27
CA GLN A 319 20.76 11.07 2.15
C GLN A 319 19.77 11.90 2.95
N ILE A 320 18.56 12.07 2.39
CA ILE A 320 17.38 12.50 3.14
C ILE A 320 16.55 11.27 3.48
N VAL A 321 16.45 10.98 4.77
CA VAL A 321 15.72 9.83 5.30
C VAL A 321 14.46 10.31 6.00
N PHE A 322 13.31 9.83 5.55
CA PHE A 322 12.06 10.02 6.25
C PHE A 322 11.76 8.78 7.10
N LYS A 323 11.61 8.98 8.40
CA LYS A 323 11.37 7.91 9.36
C LYS A 323 10.11 8.21 10.19
N PRO A 324 8.97 7.61 9.84
CA PRO A 324 7.79 7.63 10.70
C PRO A 324 8.07 6.85 12.00
N GLU A 325 7.68 7.38 13.16
CA GLU A 325 7.95 6.77 14.49
C GLU A 325 7.50 5.30 14.59
N PHE A 326 6.43 4.93 13.89
CA PHE A 326 5.82 3.60 13.92
C PHE A 326 6.09 2.74 12.69
N ALA A 327 6.86 3.23 11.73
CA ALA A 327 7.23 2.45 10.55
C ALA A 327 8.50 1.64 10.84
N GLN A 328 8.47 0.33 10.55
CA GLN A 328 9.67 -0.50 10.51
C GLN A 328 10.55 -0.23 9.27
N TRP A 329 10.15 0.73 8.44
CA TRP A 329 10.83 1.10 7.21
C TRP A 329 11.20 2.59 7.25
N HIS A 330 12.38 2.89 6.73
CA HIS A 330 12.79 4.24 6.37
C HIS A 330 12.74 4.34 4.85
N ALA A 331 12.37 5.51 4.34
CA ALA A 331 12.47 5.76 2.91
C ALA A 331 13.56 6.79 2.63
N GLN A 332 14.39 6.43 1.66
CA GLN A 332 15.49 7.23 1.15
C GLN A 332 15.00 7.96 -0.11
N TYR A 333 15.15 9.29 -0.14
CA TYR A 333 14.56 10.13 -1.20
C TYR A 333 15.57 10.71 -2.18
N GLY A 334 16.82 10.25 -2.11
CA GLY A 334 17.89 10.61 -3.04
C GLY A 334 19.12 11.16 -2.34
N ASP A 335 20.15 11.38 -3.15
CA ASP A 335 21.43 11.97 -2.73
C ASP A 335 21.35 13.50 -2.84
N TRP A 336 21.98 14.20 -1.90
CA TRP A 336 21.92 15.66 -1.80
C TRP A 336 22.54 16.37 -3.01
N SER A 337 23.34 15.65 -3.82
CA SER A 337 24.07 16.19 -4.95
C SER A 337 23.12 16.54 -6.09
N GLU A 338 21.88 16.04 -5.98
CA GLU A 338 20.73 16.33 -6.82
C GLU A 338 19.70 17.20 -6.07
N SER A 339 20.18 18.15 -5.24
CA SER A 339 19.45 18.87 -4.18
C SER A 339 18.02 19.30 -4.56
N ASP A 340 17.82 19.89 -5.74
CA ASP A 340 16.49 20.34 -6.16
C ASP A 340 15.46 19.20 -6.31
N ASN A 341 15.86 18.07 -6.89
CA ASN A 341 14.97 16.91 -7.10
C ASN A 341 14.67 16.20 -5.78
N ALA A 342 15.69 16.00 -4.94
CA ALA A 342 15.53 15.37 -3.63
C ALA A 342 14.65 16.23 -2.70
N ILE A 343 14.91 17.56 -2.64
CA ILE A 343 14.11 18.51 -1.87
C ILE A 343 12.66 18.51 -2.36
N ASN A 344 12.43 18.59 -3.68
CA ASN A 344 11.07 18.56 -4.25
C ASN A 344 10.33 17.27 -3.92
N SER A 345 11.03 16.12 -3.91
CA SER A 345 10.46 14.82 -3.58
C SER A 345 10.03 14.74 -2.12
N VAL A 346 10.86 15.25 -1.21
CA VAL A 346 10.54 15.32 0.23
C VAL A 346 9.37 16.27 0.47
N ILE A 347 9.34 17.43 -0.18
CA ILE A 347 8.20 18.37 -0.09
C ILE A 347 6.92 17.72 -0.64
N ALA A 348 6.99 17.04 -1.78
CA ALA A 348 5.83 16.33 -2.36
C ALA A 348 5.33 15.23 -1.41
N LEU A 349 6.23 14.48 -0.79
CA LEU A 349 5.89 13.46 0.20
C LEU A 349 5.24 14.07 1.43
N LEU A 350 5.83 15.11 2.01
CA LEU A 350 5.25 15.84 3.14
C LEU A 350 3.85 16.34 2.76
N LYS A 351 3.69 16.92 1.57
CA LYS A 351 2.37 17.32 1.05
C LYS A 351 1.44 16.12 0.90
N CYS A 352 1.88 14.96 0.42
CA CYS A 352 1.01 13.78 0.36
C CYS A 352 0.60 13.31 1.77
N GLN A 353 1.54 13.21 2.70
CA GLN A 353 1.28 12.81 4.09
C GLN A 353 0.37 13.79 4.84
N LEU A 354 0.38 15.08 4.47
CA LEU A 354 -0.31 16.14 5.21
C LEU A 354 -1.55 16.71 4.48
N HIS A 355 -1.56 16.78 3.14
CA HIS A 355 -2.67 17.26 2.30
C HIS A 355 -3.79 16.24 2.13
N ILE A 356 -3.53 14.95 2.39
CA ILE A 356 -4.58 13.92 2.47
C ILE A 356 -5.59 14.23 3.61
N LEU A 357 -5.31 15.16 4.53
CA LEU A 357 -6.13 15.40 5.72
C LEU A 357 -6.78 16.79 5.84
N ASN A 358 -6.32 17.82 5.11
CA ASN A 358 -6.85 19.20 5.21
C ASN A 358 -8.10 19.47 4.34
N LYS A 359 -8.67 18.47 3.65
CA LYS A 359 -9.94 18.63 2.90
C LYS A 359 -11.20 18.48 3.76
N ASN A 360 -11.05 18.47 5.09
CA ASN A 360 -12.13 18.33 6.06
C ASN A 360 -12.40 19.61 6.87
N GLU A 361 -11.94 20.78 6.41
CA GLU A 361 -12.49 22.08 6.86
C GLU A 361 -13.53 22.63 5.88
#